data_AF-A0A2Z3J0B9-F1
#
_entry.id   AF-A0A2Z3J0B9-F1
#
_cell.length_a   1.000
_cell.length_b   1.000
_cell.length_c   1.000
_cell.angle_alpha   90.00
_cell.angle_beta   90.00
_cell.angle_gamma   90.00
#
_symmetry.space_group_name_H-M   'P 1'
#
loop_
_entity.id
_entity.type
_entity.pdbx_description
1 polymer ?
#
loop_
_entity_poly.entity_id
_entity_poly.type
_entity_poly.pdbx_seq_one_letter_code
_entity_poly.pdbx_strand_id
1 'polypeptide(L)'
;MTDNHSTQRITTDPVTTTVIVSVDTRLIAHTRRAVLLTERGYRPRLYLPRGDIAAGVLVDSDTRTHCPYKGDARYFHVTVDGQRYTDAAWSYDEPLASVAAISGRVAFDHPAIRVDQRG
;
A
#
# COMPACT_ATOMS: atom_id res chain seq x y z
N MET A 1 29.90 -1.78 -18.67
CA MET A 1 30.28 -1.16 -17.38
C MET A 1 29.34 -0.01 -17.11
N THR A 2 28.43 -0.18 -16.16
CA THR A 2 28.00 0.84 -15.19
C THR A 2 27.23 0.07 -14.13
N ASP A 3 27.95 -0.24 -13.06
CA ASP A 3 27.38 -0.75 -11.82
C ASP A 3 26.59 0.41 -11.21
N ASN A 4 25.26 0.40 -11.35
CA ASN A 4 24.40 1.44 -10.80
C ASN A 4 24.13 1.09 -9.34
N HIS A 5 25.04 1.47 -8.45
CA HIS A 5 24.77 1.42 -7.01
C HIS A 5 23.71 2.48 -6.70
N SER A 6 22.44 2.10 -6.76
CA SER A 6 21.32 2.95 -6.36
C SER A 6 21.50 3.34 -4.88
N THR A 7 21.95 4.56 -4.64
CA THR A 7 22.11 5.18 -3.31
C THR A 7 20.76 5.53 -2.68
N GLN A 8 19.67 5.33 -3.40
CA GLN A 8 18.33 5.71 -3.00
C GLN A 8 17.86 4.89 -1.78
N ARG A 9 17.40 5.58 -0.74
CA ARG A 9 16.82 4.98 0.48
C ARG A 9 15.53 4.20 0.17
N ILE A 10 14.75 4.70 -0.79
CA ILE A 10 13.44 4.17 -1.20
C ILE A 10 13.50 3.87 -2.70
N THR A 11 13.01 2.69 -3.09
CA THR A 11 12.73 2.34 -4.50
C THR A 11 11.26 2.01 -4.67
N THR A 12 10.76 2.19 -5.89
CA THR A 12 9.39 1.82 -6.27
C THR A 12 9.42 1.06 -7.58
N ASP A 13 8.95 -0.18 -7.57
CA ASP A 13 9.03 -1.08 -8.72
C ASP A 13 7.63 -1.61 -9.06
N PRO A 14 7.20 -1.58 -10.34
CA PRO A 14 5.94 -2.20 -10.75
C PRO A 14 5.94 -3.70 -10.48
N VAL A 15 4.81 -4.22 -10.02
CA VAL A 15 4.61 -5.65 -9.80
C VAL A 15 3.87 -6.26 -10.99
N THR A 16 4.44 -7.30 -11.58
CA THR A 16 3.87 -7.99 -12.76
C THR A 16 2.95 -9.16 -12.41
N THR A 17 3.09 -9.68 -11.18
CA THR A 17 2.23 -10.72 -10.60
C THR A 17 0.92 -10.14 -10.11
N THR A 18 -0.07 -11.01 -9.89
CA THR A 18 -1.33 -10.60 -9.29
C THR A 18 -1.15 -10.40 -7.79
N VAL A 19 -1.59 -9.26 -7.27
CA VAL A 19 -1.67 -9.00 -5.83
C VAL A 19 -3.10 -9.18 -5.36
N ILE A 20 -3.27 -9.99 -4.32
CA ILE A 20 -4.54 -10.31 -3.68
C ILE A 20 -4.46 -9.82 -2.24
N VAL A 21 -5.49 -9.10 -1.80
CA VAL A 21 -5.65 -8.70 -0.40
C VAL A 21 -6.91 -9.34 0.16
N SER A 22 -6.80 -10.01 1.30
CA SER A 22 -7.94 -10.68 1.95
C SER A 22 -7.95 -10.52 3.46
N VAL A 23 -9.15 -10.66 4.03
CA VAL A 23 -9.39 -10.88 5.45
C VAL A 23 -10.07 -12.24 5.57
N ASP A 24 -9.44 -13.18 6.28
CA ASP A 24 -9.84 -14.59 6.28
C ASP A 24 -10.06 -15.14 4.85
N THR A 25 -11.30 -15.45 4.47
CA THR A 25 -11.67 -15.94 3.13
C THR A 25 -12.23 -14.83 2.23
N ARG A 26 -12.40 -13.62 2.74
CA ARG A 26 -13.01 -12.51 2.02
C ARG A 26 -11.96 -11.74 1.22
N LEU A 27 -12.10 -11.76 -0.11
CA LEU A 27 -11.31 -10.96 -1.03
C LEU A 27 -11.71 -9.49 -0.93
N ILE A 28 -10.75 -8.60 -0.63
CA ILE A 28 -10.99 -7.16 -0.51
C ILE A 28 -10.22 -6.31 -1.53
N ALA A 29 -9.21 -6.86 -2.20
CA ALA A 29 -8.59 -6.24 -3.36
C ALA A 29 -7.96 -7.28 -4.29
N HIS A 30 -7.96 -6.99 -5.59
CA HIS A 30 -7.31 -7.82 -6.61
C HIS A 30 -6.75 -6.92 -7.72
N THR A 31 -5.43 -6.94 -7.93
CA THR A 31 -4.79 -6.07 -8.92
C THR A 31 -3.59 -6.71 -9.60
N ARG A 32 -3.32 -6.29 -10.84
CA ARG A 32 -2.05 -6.53 -11.56
C ARG A 32 -1.24 -5.24 -11.75
N ARG A 33 -1.62 -4.18 -11.04
CA ARG A 33 -1.09 -2.83 -11.20
C ARG A 33 -0.46 -2.34 -9.90
N ALA A 34 -0.07 -3.23 -9.00
CA ALA A 34 0.55 -2.86 -7.74
C ALA A 34 1.96 -2.29 -7.96
N VAL A 35 2.41 -1.49 -6.99
CA VAL A 35 3.78 -0.99 -6.90
C VAL A 35 4.40 -1.52 -5.62
N LEU A 36 5.57 -2.14 -5.70
CA LEU A 36 6.36 -2.52 -4.55
C LEU A 36 7.22 -1.34 -4.14
N LEU A 37 7.02 -0.83 -2.93
CA LEU A 37 7.91 0.13 -2.30
C LEU A 37 8.85 -0.60 -1.35
N THR A 38 10.15 -0.46 -1.58
CA THR A 38 11.19 -0.96 -0.68
C THR A 38 11.87 0.23 -0.01
N GLU A 39 11.95 0.21 1.31
CA GLU A 39 12.72 1.19 2.08
C GLU A 39 13.71 0.47 2.99
N ARG A 40 14.97 0.95 3.00
CA ARG A 40 16.02 0.38 3.85
C ARG A 40 15.61 0.36 5.32
N GLY A 41 15.62 -0.83 5.93
CA GLY A 41 15.29 -1.05 7.34
C GLY A 41 13.81 -1.34 7.63
N TYR A 42 12.95 -1.37 6.60
CA TYR A 42 11.53 -1.67 6.75
C TYR A 42 11.11 -2.86 5.88
N ARG A 43 10.00 -3.51 6.25
CA ARG A 43 9.37 -4.50 5.37
C ARG A 43 8.86 -3.80 4.10
N PRO A 44 9.09 -4.39 2.90
CA PRO A 44 8.51 -3.88 1.67
C PRO A 44 6.99 -3.79 1.75
N ARG A 45 6.41 -2.80 1.08
CA ARG A 45 4.96 -2.56 1.07
C ARG A 45 4.44 -2.54 -0.36
N LEU A 46 3.35 -3.26 -0.59
CA LEU A 46 2.63 -3.23 -1.85
C LEU A 46 1.58 -2.13 -1.80
N TYR A 47 1.63 -1.24 -2.80
CA TYR A 47 0.71 -0.15 -3.00
C TYR A 47 -0.21 -0.47 -4.17
N LEU A 48 -1.49 -0.65 -3.88
CA LEU A 48 -2.52 -1.03 -4.83
C LEU A 48 -3.29 0.20 -5.33
N PRO A 49 -3.71 0.26 -6.60
CA PRO A 49 -4.66 1.29 -7.02
C PRO A 49 -5.93 1.24 -6.17
N ARG A 50 -6.40 2.40 -5.70
CA ARG A 50 -7.62 2.46 -4.89
C ARG A 50 -8.85 1.89 -5.60
N GLY A 51 -8.92 2.03 -6.92
CA GLY A 51 -10.01 1.48 -7.74
C GLY A 51 -10.04 -0.05 -7.83
N ASP A 52 -8.97 -0.74 -7.43
CA ASP A 52 -8.91 -2.21 -7.41
C ASP A 52 -9.25 -2.79 -6.02
N ILE A 53 -9.62 -1.91 -5.07
CA ILE A 53 -10.06 -2.26 -3.72
C ILE A 53 -11.60 -2.24 -3.70
N ALA A 54 -12.20 -3.26 -3.11
CA ALA A 54 -13.65 -3.40 -3.10
C ALA A 54 -14.33 -2.20 -2.41
N ALA A 55 -15.47 -1.77 -2.98
CA ALA A 55 -16.22 -0.63 -2.47
C ALA A 55 -16.67 -0.85 -1.02
N GLY A 56 -16.64 0.21 -0.21
CA GLY A 56 -17.02 0.15 1.21
C GLY A 56 -15.96 -0.44 2.14
N VAL A 57 -14.87 -1.02 1.61
CA VAL A 57 -13.78 -1.56 2.45
C VAL A 57 -13.01 -0.46 3.16
N LEU A 58 -12.67 0.62 2.45
CA LEU A 58 -11.90 1.73 3.00
C LEU A 58 -12.83 2.78 3.61
N VAL A 59 -12.71 2.98 4.91
CA VAL A 59 -13.43 4.01 5.67
C VAL A 59 -12.41 4.98 6.25
N ASP A 60 -12.54 6.27 5.94
CA ASP A 60 -11.56 7.28 6.35
C ASP A 60 -11.33 7.28 7.87
N SER A 61 -10.07 7.35 8.26
CA SER A 61 -9.64 7.58 9.64
C SER A 61 -9.29 9.06 9.83
N ASP A 62 -9.34 9.55 11.06
CA ASP A 62 -8.79 10.86 11.42
C ASP A 62 -7.26 10.84 11.53
N THR A 63 -6.65 9.64 11.61
CA THR A 63 -5.20 9.48 11.76
C THR A 63 -4.45 10.00 10.52
N ARG A 64 -3.47 10.86 10.75
CA ARG A 64 -2.52 11.37 9.75
C ARG A 64 -1.10 11.27 10.32
N THR A 65 -0.12 10.91 9.50
CA THR A 65 1.29 10.94 9.90
C THR A 65 2.14 11.59 8.82
N HIS A 66 3.23 12.23 9.22
CA HIS A 66 4.16 12.87 8.29
C HIS A 66 5.44 12.04 8.16
N CYS A 67 5.86 11.77 6.93
CA CYS A 67 7.14 11.14 6.61
C CYS A 67 7.99 12.09 5.76
N PRO A 68 9.23 12.45 6.18
CA PRO A 68 10.06 13.40 5.44
C PRO A 68 10.48 12.91 4.05
N TYR A 69 10.33 11.61 3.78
CA TYR A 69 10.67 11.00 2.50
C TYR A 69 9.48 10.72 1.59
N LYS A 70 8.24 10.81 2.11
CA LYS A 70 7.03 10.42 1.38
C LYS A 70 5.92 11.45 1.40
N GLY A 71 5.92 12.39 2.35
CA GLY A 71 4.84 13.36 2.56
C GLY A 71 3.88 12.91 3.64
N ASP A 72 2.63 13.33 3.53
CA ASP A 72 1.59 13.07 4.54
C ASP A 72 0.80 11.80 4.19
N ALA A 73 0.76 10.87 5.15
CA ALA A 73 -0.02 9.65 5.07
C ALA A 73 -1.42 9.89 5.61
N ARG A 74 -2.41 9.48 4.82
CA ARG A 74 -3.82 9.35 5.20
C ARG A 74 -4.14 7.92 5.55
N TYR A 75 -4.79 7.70 6.70
CA TYR A 75 -5.12 6.35 7.17
C TYR A 75 -6.56 5.92 6.85
N PHE A 76 -6.63 4.63 6.54
CA PHE A 76 -7.74 3.72 6.32
C PHE A 76 -8.16 2.95 7.56
N HIS A 77 -9.39 3.07 8.08
CA HIS A 77 -10.00 1.89 8.67
C HIS A 77 -10.40 0.93 7.56
N VAL A 78 -10.20 -0.36 7.77
CA VAL A 78 -10.66 -1.41 6.86
C VAL A 78 -11.92 -2.02 7.46
N THR A 79 -13.01 -2.07 6.71
CA THR A 79 -14.26 -2.68 7.15
C THR A 79 -14.61 -3.86 6.26
N VAL A 80 -14.82 -5.03 6.85
CA VAL A 80 -15.15 -6.26 6.13
C VAL A 80 -16.22 -7.00 6.93
N ASP A 81 -17.34 -7.31 6.29
CA ASP A 81 -18.46 -8.06 6.89
C ASP A 81 -18.90 -7.51 8.28
N GLY A 82 -18.90 -6.18 8.42
CA GLY A 82 -19.28 -5.47 9.65
C GLY A 82 -18.16 -5.34 10.69
N GLN A 83 -17.03 -6.05 10.53
CA GLN A 83 -15.86 -5.90 11.39
C GLN A 83 -14.99 -4.73 10.92
N ARG A 84 -14.59 -3.88 11.86
CA ARG A 84 -13.66 -2.77 11.62
C ARG A 84 -12.25 -3.14 12.10
N TYR A 85 -11.26 -2.83 11.27
CA TYR A 85 -9.83 -2.91 11.57
C TYR A 85 -9.25 -1.50 11.55
N THR A 86 -8.86 -1.02 12.72
CA THR A 86 -8.44 0.38 12.93
C THR A 86 -7.10 0.66 12.26
N ASP A 87 -7.01 1.77 11.50
CA ASP A 87 -5.78 2.25 10.84
C ASP A 87 -5.00 1.17 10.07
N ALA A 88 -5.74 0.20 9.52
CA ALA A 88 -5.22 -1.01 8.89
C ALA A 88 -4.75 -0.80 7.44
N ALA A 89 -4.96 0.39 6.89
CA ALA A 89 -4.46 0.80 5.58
C ALA A 89 -4.01 2.26 5.59
N TRP A 90 -3.19 2.67 4.63
CA TRP A 90 -2.85 4.08 4.42
C TRP A 90 -2.56 4.39 2.95
N SER A 91 -2.62 5.67 2.62
CA SER A 91 -2.24 6.20 1.31
C SER A 91 -1.45 7.49 1.46
N TYR A 92 -0.62 7.79 0.47
CA TYR A 92 -0.06 9.12 0.28
C TYR A 92 -0.77 9.71 -0.95
N ASP A 93 -1.72 10.62 -0.73
CA ASP A 93 -2.50 11.21 -1.83
C ASP A 93 -1.58 12.12 -2.67
N GLU A 94 -0.74 12.93 -2.01
CA GLU A 94 0.22 13.86 -2.62
C GLU A 94 1.66 13.58 -2.15
N PRO A 95 2.27 12.46 -2.58
CA PRO A 95 3.60 12.11 -2.14
C PRO A 95 4.67 12.99 -2.78
N LEU A 96 5.87 12.98 -2.19
CA LEU A 96 7.04 13.63 -2.80
C LEU A 96 7.38 13.02 -4.18
N ALA A 97 7.96 13.83 -5.06
CA ALA A 97 8.24 13.43 -6.45
C ALA A 97 9.08 12.15 -6.57
N SER A 98 10.00 11.90 -5.62
CA SER A 98 10.85 10.70 -5.58
C SER A 98 10.07 9.39 -5.39
N VAL A 99 8.82 9.46 -4.92
CA VAL A 99 7.92 8.33 -4.69
C VAL A 99 6.55 8.56 -5.36
N ALA A 100 6.49 9.37 -6.41
CA ALA A 100 5.24 9.68 -7.13
C ALA A 100 4.48 8.43 -7.63
N ALA A 101 5.18 7.31 -7.86
CA ALA A 101 4.58 6.05 -8.27
C ALA A 101 3.52 5.50 -7.29
N ILE A 102 3.56 5.92 -6.02
CA ILE A 102 2.58 5.50 -5.00
C ILE A 102 1.43 6.49 -4.74
N SER A 103 1.35 7.60 -5.50
CA SER A 103 0.30 8.61 -5.32
C SER A 103 -1.10 8.01 -5.40
N GLY A 104 -1.90 8.26 -4.36
CA GLY A 104 -3.29 7.79 -4.23
C GLY A 104 -3.45 6.25 -4.15
N ARG A 105 -2.33 5.51 -4.06
CA ARG A 105 -2.34 4.06 -3.88
C ARG A 105 -2.39 3.70 -2.42
N VAL A 106 -2.93 2.53 -2.11
CA VAL A 106 -3.19 2.10 -0.74
C VAL A 106 -2.32 0.91 -0.40
N ALA A 107 -1.67 0.98 0.76
CA ALA A 107 -0.98 -0.15 1.39
C ALA A 107 -1.78 -0.61 2.62
N PHE A 108 -1.63 -1.89 2.98
CA PHE A 108 -2.30 -2.51 4.12
C PHE A 108 -1.25 -3.01 5.13
N ASP A 109 -1.53 -2.84 6.42
CA ASP A 109 -0.72 -3.40 7.52
C ASP A 109 -1.59 -3.67 8.74
N HIS A 110 -2.07 -4.90 8.83
CA HIS A 110 -2.78 -5.39 10.00
C HIS A 110 -2.64 -6.91 10.06
N PRO A 111 -2.46 -7.54 11.24
CA PRO A 111 -2.24 -8.99 11.35
C PRO A 111 -3.36 -9.87 10.73
N ALA A 112 -4.59 -9.36 10.70
CA ALA A 112 -5.74 -10.04 10.09
C ALA A 112 -5.84 -9.87 8.56
N ILE A 113 -5.08 -8.94 7.97
CA ILE A 113 -5.10 -8.66 6.54
C ILE A 113 -3.92 -9.37 5.89
N ARG A 114 -4.20 -10.27 4.96
CA ARG A 114 -3.19 -10.95 4.15
C ARG A 114 -3.01 -10.22 2.82
N VAL A 115 -1.75 -10.09 2.41
CA VAL A 115 -1.36 -9.51 1.11
C VAL A 115 -0.47 -10.54 0.42
N ASP A 116 -1.00 -11.20 -0.61
CA ASP A 116 -0.33 -12.27 -1.34
C ASP A 116 0.00 -11.83 -2.77
N GLN A 117 1.17 -12.25 -3.27
CA GLN A 117 1.50 -12.21 -4.69
C GLN A 117 1.29 -13.61 -5.30
N ARG A 118 0.55 -13.70 -6.40
CA ARG A 118 0.26 -14.95 -7.13
C ARG A 118 0.86 -14.85 -8.54
N GLY A 119 1.70 -15.82 -8.88
CA GLY A 119 2.32 -15.98 -10.20
C GLY A 119 1.33 -16.41 -11.27
#